data_AF-A0AAN8Q972-F1
#
_entry.id   AF-A0AAN8Q972-F1
#
_cell.length_a   1.000
_cell.length_b   1.000
_cell.length_c   1.000
_cell.angle_alpha   90.00
_cell.angle_beta   90.00
_cell.angle_gamma   90.00
#
_symmetry.space_group_name_H-M   'P 1'
#
loop_
_entity.id
_entity.type
_entity.pdbx_description
1 polymer ?
#
loop_
_entity_poly.entity_id
_entity_poly.type
_entity_poly.pdbx_seq_one_letter_code
_entity_poly.pdbx_strand_id
1 'polypeptide(L)'
;MSVVDCTGCLTRSCKPANVNASSASKLKISTDQKSNLLELSGSRMASVVVVKTEKRPALADTQDVDSNTKKPRIWAPSMEPSLNLCLPQRKLLPSLKTKRASELVLVIGTGVSSAVAPQVPALRSWKGLIQALLDAANDFDLLEEEESRRFQKSLKDDKNLVHVAHDLIQKLSPRTGNVRSTFFKDCLYEVFDDLECKMENAGKHLLRSVLQLMESGALVLTTNFDNLLEIYAAHQGSKLESLDLTDEKKVLEWAQGKRSLSVLHIHGVYTNPSGIVLHPAGYQNVLRNTEVMREIQKLYETKSFVFLGCGRTVDDTTFQALFLEAVKHKSDLEHFMLVRREDVGEFKKLRDNMLDKGIKVISYGNEYSDLPEYFERLANEICNRDAVTNGWGSPSQEEQETQNGFHSQKSLLQDYSS
;
A
#
# COMPACT_ATOMS: atom_id res chain seq x y z
N MET A 1 -29.35 9.83 -19.16
CA MET A 1 -29.81 9.97 -20.55
C MET A 1 -29.16 8.89 -21.39
N SER A 2 -29.98 7.99 -21.99
CA SER A 2 -29.73 7.05 -23.12
C SER A 2 -28.39 6.30 -23.16
N VAL A 3 -28.31 5.00 -22.80
CA VAL A 3 -28.70 3.79 -23.57
C VAL A 3 -28.11 3.75 -24.98
N VAL A 4 -27.15 2.85 -25.24
CA VAL A 4 -27.18 1.88 -26.35
C VAL A 4 -26.42 0.62 -25.95
N ASP A 5 -27.14 -0.49 -26.00
CA ASP A 5 -26.74 -1.88 -25.83
C ASP A 5 -26.56 -2.48 -27.24
N CYS A 6 -25.53 -3.31 -27.49
CA CYS A 6 -25.44 -4.12 -28.71
C CYS A 6 -24.68 -5.42 -28.46
N THR A 7 -25.43 -6.45 -28.09
CA THR A 7 -25.11 -7.86 -28.31
C THR A 7 -25.46 -8.27 -29.74
N GLY A 8 -24.58 -9.01 -30.42
CA GLY A 8 -24.84 -9.58 -31.74
C GLY A 8 -23.77 -10.57 -32.19
N CYS A 9 -24.09 -11.85 -32.09
CA CYS A 9 -23.31 -13.04 -32.42
C CYS A 9 -23.07 -13.21 -33.94
N LEU A 10 -21.90 -13.72 -34.37
CA LEU A 10 -21.76 -14.94 -35.20
C LEU A 10 -20.36 -15.10 -35.83
N THR A 11 -19.92 -16.35 -35.73
CA THR A 11 -18.77 -17.04 -36.31
C THR A 11 -18.67 -16.96 -37.85
N ARG A 12 -17.46 -16.83 -38.41
CA ARG A 12 -16.83 -17.86 -39.28
C ARG A 12 -15.45 -17.42 -39.83
N SER A 13 -14.54 -18.38 -39.79
CA SER A 13 -13.17 -18.38 -40.31
C SER A 13 -13.07 -18.22 -41.82
N CYS A 14 -12.01 -17.53 -42.29
CA CYS A 14 -11.22 -17.85 -43.49
C CYS A 14 -9.85 -17.14 -43.41
N LYS A 15 -8.75 -17.90 -43.49
CA LYS A 15 -7.37 -17.46 -43.80
C LYS A 15 -7.08 -17.80 -45.29
N PRO A 16 -5.89 -17.51 -45.86
CA PRO A 16 -5.29 -16.19 -46.08
C PRO A 16 -4.92 -16.02 -47.58
N ALA A 17 -4.68 -14.79 -48.04
CA ALA A 17 -4.04 -14.55 -49.34
C ALA A 17 -2.79 -13.69 -49.15
N ASN A 18 -1.68 -14.20 -49.67
CA ASN A 18 -0.33 -13.66 -49.60
C ASN A 18 -0.01 -13.08 -50.99
N VAL A 19 0.29 -11.78 -51.11
CA VAL A 19 0.93 -11.21 -52.31
C VAL A 19 1.86 -10.08 -51.91
N ASN A 20 3.15 -10.31 -52.14
CA ASN A 20 4.23 -9.31 -52.19
C ASN A 20 3.97 -8.31 -53.33
N ALA A 21 4.16 -7.01 -53.09
CA ALA A 21 4.75 -6.11 -54.09
C ALA A 21 5.22 -4.80 -53.44
N SER A 22 6.50 -4.52 -53.65
CA SER A 22 7.17 -3.25 -53.40
C SER A 22 6.58 -2.10 -54.23
N SER A 23 6.54 -0.89 -53.68
CA SER A 23 6.96 0.30 -54.44
C SER A 23 7.15 1.50 -53.51
N ALA A 24 8.38 2.01 -53.52
CA ALA A 24 8.75 3.28 -52.95
C ALA A 24 8.11 4.44 -53.73
N SER A 25 7.63 5.47 -53.03
CA SER A 25 7.47 6.79 -53.62
C SER A 25 7.88 7.86 -52.61
N LYS A 26 9.00 8.51 -52.94
CA LYS A 26 9.47 9.76 -52.37
C LYS A 26 8.45 10.86 -52.66
N LEU A 27 8.13 11.68 -51.66
CA LEU A 27 7.54 13.00 -51.88
C LEU A 27 8.36 14.04 -51.11
N LYS A 28 9.05 14.89 -51.89
CA LYS A 28 9.74 16.10 -51.44
C LYS A 28 8.74 17.26 -51.45
N ILE A 29 8.71 17.98 -50.34
CA ILE A 29 8.76 19.45 -50.17
C ILE A 29 7.97 20.30 -51.17
N SER A 30 7.01 21.06 -50.65
CA SER A 30 6.76 22.43 -51.10
C SER A 30 6.48 23.32 -49.89
N THR A 31 7.31 24.34 -49.74
CA THR A 31 7.23 25.43 -48.77
C THR A 31 6.72 26.65 -49.54
N ASP A 32 5.62 27.25 -49.12
CA ASP A 32 5.33 28.70 -49.17
C ASP A 32 3.86 28.97 -48.88
N GLN A 33 3.57 29.79 -47.86
CA GLN A 33 3.04 31.15 -48.06
C GLN A 33 2.80 31.87 -46.72
N LYS A 34 3.13 33.16 -46.75
CA LYS A 34 3.10 34.15 -45.66
C LYS A 34 1.70 34.72 -45.39
N SER A 35 1.55 35.19 -44.15
CA SER A 35 0.83 36.40 -43.67
C SER A 35 -0.66 36.55 -43.94
N ASN A 36 -1.47 36.68 -42.87
CA ASN A 36 -2.01 37.97 -42.40
C ASN A 36 -3.06 37.89 -41.27
N LEU A 37 -3.08 38.94 -40.41
CA LEU A 37 -4.14 39.44 -39.50
C LEU A 37 -4.53 38.55 -38.30
N LEU A 38 -4.81 39.02 -37.08
CA LEU A 38 -5.17 40.34 -36.52
C LEU A 38 -4.93 40.34 -34.99
N GLU A 39 -4.52 41.49 -34.46
CA GLU A 39 -4.51 41.84 -33.04
C GLU A 39 -5.93 41.84 -32.43
N LEU A 40 -6.03 41.48 -31.15
CA LEU A 40 -7.04 42.06 -30.23
C LEU A 40 -6.43 42.15 -28.83
N SER A 41 -6.03 43.37 -28.46
CA SER A 41 -5.74 43.78 -27.09
C SER A 41 -7.05 44.12 -26.37
N GLY A 42 -7.12 43.82 -25.07
CA GLY A 42 -8.31 44.04 -24.26
C GLY A 42 -7.99 44.03 -22.77
N SER A 43 -7.59 45.21 -22.28
CA SER A 43 -7.33 45.60 -20.89
C SER A 43 -8.33 45.08 -19.85
N ARG A 44 -7.84 44.76 -18.65
CA ARG A 44 -8.48 45.07 -17.35
C ARG A 44 -7.42 45.18 -16.25
N MET A 45 -7.14 46.41 -15.81
CA MET A 45 -6.56 46.71 -14.50
C MET A 45 -7.65 46.60 -13.43
N ALA A 46 -7.31 46.04 -12.27
CA ALA A 46 -7.99 46.33 -11.02
C ALA A 46 -6.97 46.39 -9.88
N SER A 47 -6.97 47.54 -9.22
CA SER A 47 -6.07 48.02 -8.17
C SER A 47 -6.05 47.12 -6.92
N VAL A 48 -4.85 46.89 -6.37
CA VAL A 48 -4.66 46.36 -5.02
C VAL A 48 -4.40 47.54 -4.08
N VAL A 49 -5.32 47.75 -3.15
CA VAL A 49 -5.21 48.74 -2.06
C VAL A 49 -4.33 48.15 -0.96
N VAL A 50 -3.24 48.83 -0.66
CA VAL A 50 -2.33 48.54 0.47
C VAL A 50 -2.91 49.18 1.73
N VAL A 51 -3.29 48.37 2.72
CA VAL A 51 -3.66 48.87 4.05
C VAL A 51 -2.42 48.90 4.93
N LYS A 52 -2.05 50.13 5.34
CA LYS A 52 -0.95 50.48 6.22
C LYS A 52 -1.50 50.63 7.64
N THR A 53 -1.06 49.82 8.59
CA THR A 53 -1.43 49.96 10.01
C THR A 53 -0.40 50.83 10.73
N GLU A 54 -0.80 52.06 11.09
CA GLU A 54 -0.04 52.95 11.97
C GLU A 54 -0.51 52.81 13.42
N LYS A 55 0.46 52.63 14.34
CA LYS A 55 0.33 52.79 15.79
C LYS A 55 0.38 54.28 16.16
N ARG A 56 -0.45 54.73 17.09
CA ARG A 56 -0.11 55.81 18.05
C ARG A 56 -0.88 55.67 19.39
N PRO A 57 -0.38 56.29 20.49
CA PRO A 57 -0.61 55.84 21.86
C PRO A 57 -1.43 56.80 22.76
N ALA A 58 -1.86 56.24 23.89
CA ALA A 58 -2.00 56.76 25.28
C ALA A 58 -2.89 57.98 25.63
N LEU A 59 -3.71 57.80 26.69
CA LEU A 59 -4.06 58.69 27.83
C LEU A 59 -5.18 57.96 28.62
N ALA A 60 -5.02 57.40 29.82
CA ALA A 60 -4.69 57.95 31.15
C ALA A 60 -5.77 58.89 31.74
N ASP A 61 -6.47 58.40 32.79
CA ASP A 61 -6.90 59.12 34.00
C ASP A 61 -7.59 58.11 34.95
N THR A 62 -6.96 57.72 36.08
CA THR A 62 -7.15 58.22 37.49
C THR A 62 -8.57 57.96 38.02
N GLN A 63 -8.85 57.42 39.21
CA GLN A 63 -8.24 57.26 40.54
C GLN A 63 -9.25 56.32 41.30
N ASP A 64 -8.98 55.48 42.31
CA ASP A 64 -8.42 55.77 43.63
C ASP A 64 -8.26 54.48 44.48
N VAL A 65 -7.21 54.48 45.31
CA VAL A 65 -7.12 54.02 46.72
C VAL A 65 -7.57 52.58 47.08
N ASP A 66 -6.64 51.70 47.48
CA ASP A 66 -6.23 51.60 48.89
C ASP A 66 -5.03 50.64 49.12
N SER A 67 -4.51 50.71 50.33
CA SER A 67 -3.14 50.53 50.80
C SER A 67 -2.67 49.12 51.20
N ASN A 68 -1.34 49.01 51.33
CA ASN A 68 -0.57 48.22 52.31
C ASN A 68 0.12 46.89 51.88
N THR A 69 1.41 47.03 51.56
CA THR A 69 2.57 46.19 51.94
C THR A 69 2.46 44.65 52.00
N LYS A 70 3.22 43.96 51.14
CA LYS A 70 4.14 42.84 51.50
C LYS A 70 5.07 42.46 50.31
N LYS A 71 6.33 42.16 50.63
CA LYS A 71 7.47 41.83 49.74
C LYS A 71 7.15 40.73 48.70
N PRO A 72 7.82 40.71 47.52
CA PRO A 72 7.63 39.66 46.54
C PRO A 72 8.27 38.35 47.03
N ARG A 73 7.47 37.27 47.08
CA ARG A 73 7.98 35.91 47.25
C ARG A 73 8.57 35.44 45.92
N ILE A 74 9.86 35.08 45.96
CA ILE A 74 10.54 34.30 44.94
C ILE A 74 9.82 32.95 44.83
N TRP A 75 9.21 32.68 43.67
CA TRP A 75 8.58 31.40 43.39
C TRP A 75 9.66 30.41 42.94
N ALA A 76 10.09 29.54 43.86
CA ALA A 76 10.83 28.33 43.51
C ALA A 76 9.86 27.32 42.88
N PRO A 77 10.21 26.64 41.79
CA PRO A 77 9.33 25.65 41.19
C PRO A 77 9.24 24.43 42.11
N SER A 78 8.03 24.15 42.61
CA SER A 78 7.76 22.88 43.29
C SER A 78 7.86 21.76 42.26
N MET A 79 8.76 20.81 42.50
CA MET A 79 8.73 19.52 41.83
C MET A 79 7.44 18.81 42.21
N GLU A 80 6.45 18.87 41.34
CA GLU A 80 5.35 17.92 41.33
C GLU A 80 5.89 16.58 40.80
N PRO A 81 5.62 15.45 41.47
CA PRO A 81 6.00 14.15 40.94
C PRO A 81 5.21 13.93 39.64
N SER A 82 5.94 13.69 38.56
CA SER A 82 5.39 13.29 37.26
C SER A 82 4.57 12.03 37.42
N LEU A 83 3.27 12.20 37.66
CA LEU A 83 2.26 11.17 37.49
C LEU A 83 2.32 10.80 36.01
N ASN A 84 2.94 9.66 35.70
CA ASN A 84 2.72 8.95 34.46
C ASN A 84 1.24 8.57 34.41
N LEU A 85 0.40 9.51 33.99
CA LEU A 85 -0.96 9.28 33.54
C LEU A 85 -0.82 8.39 32.30
N CYS A 86 -0.82 7.08 32.53
CA CYS A 86 -0.96 6.09 31.48
C CYS A 86 -2.28 6.42 30.78
N LEU A 87 -2.21 7.09 29.63
CA LEU A 87 -3.37 7.42 28.82
C LEU A 87 -4.16 6.11 28.60
N PRO A 88 -5.49 6.10 28.78
CA PRO A 88 -6.25 4.87 28.61
C PRO A 88 -6.02 4.31 27.21
N GLN A 89 -5.46 3.09 27.14
CA GLN A 89 -5.19 2.39 25.90
C GLN A 89 -6.42 2.41 24.98
N ARG A 90 -6.21 2.68 23.69
CA ARG A 90 -7.30 2.70 22.69
C ARG A 90 -8.00 1.33 22.67
N LYS A 91 -9.34 1.34 22.64
CA LYS A 91 -10.14 0.11 22.54
C LYS A 91 -10.10 -0.42 21.12
N LEU A 92 -10.08 -1.74 20.98
CA LEU A 92 -10.25 -2.41 19.68
C LEU A 92 -11.70 -2.29 19.22
N LEU A 93 -11.91 -1.95 17.95
CA LEU A 93 -13.26 -1.85 17.38
C LEU A 93 -13.92 -3.25 17.35
N PRO A 94 -15.13 -3.43 17.92
CA PRO A 94 -15.80 -4.73 17.96
C PRO A 94 -15.95 -5.39 16.59
N SER A 95 -16.39 -4.65 15.56
CA SER A 95 -16.64 -5.23 14.24
C SER A 95 -15.39 -5.67 13.47
N LEU A 96 -14.20 -5.21 13.89
CA LEU A 96 -12.92 -5.66 13.36
C LEU A 96 -12.35 -6.82 14.17
N LYS A 97 -12.28 -6.71 15.51
CA LYS A 97 -11.70 -7.76 16.35
C LYS A 97 -12.49 -9.07 16.35
N THR A 98 -13.73 -9.06 15.86
CA THR A 98 -14.57 -10.27 15.77
C THR A 98 -14.38 -11.05 14.47
N LYS A 99 -13.63 -10.52 13.50
CA LYS A 99 -13.34 -11.18 12.22
C LYS A 99 -12.40 -12.36 12.42
N ARG A 100 -12.45 -13.33 11.50
CA ARG A 100 -11.43 -14.39 11.37
C ARG A 100 -10.29 -13.92 10.47
N ALA A 101 -9.07 -14.41 10.68
CA ALA A 101 -7.94 -13.98 9.84
C ALA A 101 -8.17 -14.28 8.35
N SER A 102 -8.77 -15.44 8.04
CA SER A 102 -9.16 -15.83 6.68
C SER A 102 -10.20 -14.92 6.00
N GLU A 103 -10.89 -14.06 6.75
CA GLU A 103 -11.82 -13.06 6.21
C GLU A 103 -11.14 -11.73 5.87
N LEU A 104 -9.82 -11.62 6.11
CA LEU A 104 -9.08 -10.37 5.98
C LEU A 104 -8.17 -10.33 4.76
N VAL A 105 -8.04 -9.13 4.21
CA VAL A 105 -6.95 -8.74 3.32
C VAL A 105 -6.24 -7.56 3.98
N LEU A 106 -4.98 -7.73 4.35
CA LEU A 106 -4.17 -6.64 4.88
C LEU A 106 -3.55 -5.87 3.71
N VAL A 107 -3.78 -4.56 3.69
CA VAL A 107 -3.12 -3.65 2.75
C VAL A 107 -2.00 -2.94 3.50
N ILE A 108 -0.77 -3.23 3.12
CA ILE A 108 0.43 -2.65 3.72
C ILE A 108 0.84 -1.43 2.88
N GLY A 109 0.84 -0.26 3.49
CA GLY A 109 1.30 0.99 2.87
C GLY A 109 2.69 1.39 3.34
N THR A 110 3.21 2.48 2.77
CA THR A 110 4.56 3.00 3.06
C THR A 110 4.76 3.40 4.52
N GLY A 111 3.67 3.69 5.25
CA GLY A 111 3.74 3.96 6.68
C GLY A 111 4.23 2.77 7.51
N VAL A 112 3.99 1.53 7.05
CA VAL A 112 4.54 0.32 7.70
C VAL A 112 6.04 0.23 7.42
N SER A 113 6.46 0.34 6.17
CA SER A 113 7.89 0.33 5.80
C SER A 113 8.67 1.44 6.52
N SER A 114 8.08 2.64 6.65
CA SER A 114 8.63 3.76 7.41
C SER A 114 8.77 3.47 8.90
N ALA A 115 7.84 2.72 9.50
CA ALA A 115 7.94 2.32 10.90
C ALA A 115 8.94 1.18 11.11
N VAL A 116 9.16 0.36 10.07
CA VAL A 116 10.10 -0.76 10.11
C VAL A 116 11.55 -0.31 9.96
N ALA A 117 11.83 0.57 9.01
CA ALA A 117 13.16 1.06 8.73
C ALA A 117 13.13 2.60 8.55
N PRO A 118 12.91 3.36 9.64
CA PRO A 118 12.71 4.81 9.58
C PRO A 118 13.92 5.59 9.08
N GLN A 119 15.10 4.97 9.13
CA GLN A 119 16.35 5.55 8.64
C GLN A 119 16.51 5.48 7.13
N VAL A 120 15.64 4.74 6.41
CA VAL A 120 15.70 4.61 4.95
C VAL A 120 14.81 5.67 4.30
N PRO A 121 15.37 6.73 3.68
CA PRO A 121 14.56 7.83 3.13
C PRO A 121 13.60 7.38 2.03
N ALA A 122 14.01 6.39 1.23
CA ALA A 122 13.22 5.83 0.13
C ALA A 122 11.88 5.22 0.59
N LEU A 123 11.79 4.74 1.83
CA LEU A 123 10.57 4.13 2.39
C LEU A 123 9.58 5.16 2.94
N ARG A 124 10.02 6.41 3.13
CA ARG A 124 9.24 7.45 3.82
C ARG A 124 8.31 8.21 2.91
N SER A 125 8.66 8.35 1.63
CA SER A 125 7.86 9.10 0.67
C SER A 125 8.26 8.79 -0.76
N TRP A 126 7.34 9.06 -1.68
CA TRP A 126 7.60 9.00 -3.12
C TRP A 126 8.77 9.90 -3.56
N LYS A 127 8.84 11.11 -3.00
CA LYS A 127 9.98 12.02 -3.23
C LYS A 127 11.29 11.41 -2.75
N GLY A 128 11.29 10.80 -1.56
CA GLY A 128 12.45 10.12 -1.00
C GLY A 128 12.91 8.95 -1.87
N LEU A 129 11.98 8.18 -2.43
CA LEU A 129 12.30 7.09 -3.35
C LEU A 129 12.95 7.61 -4.64
N ILE A 130 12.35 8.61 -5.29
CA ILE A 130 12.92 9.16 -6.54
C ILE A 130 14.28 9.82 -6.25
N GLN A 131 14.42 10.51 -5.12
CA GLN A 131 15.70 11.09 -4.72
C GLN A 131 16.76 10.00 -4.55
N ALA A 132 16.47 8.92 -3.82
CA ALA A 132 17.41 7.82 -3.64
C ALA A 132 17.79 7.13 -4.95
N LEU A 133 16.83 6.97 -5.87
CA LEU A 133 17.11 6.45 -7.23
C LEU A 133 17.99 7.40 -8.04
N LEU A 134 17.77 8.70 -7.93
CA LEU A 134 18.58 9.71 -8.60
C LEU A 134 20.00 9.74 -8.03
N ASP A 135 20.15 9.64 -6.71
CA ASP A 135 21.44 9.60 -6.04
C ASP A 135 22.23 8.36 -6.46
N ALA A 136 21.62 7.16 -6.40
CA ALA A 136 22.23 5.93 -6.90
C ALA A 136 22.61 6.01 -8.38
N ALA A 137 21.77 6.63 -9.22
CA ALA A 137 22.09 6.84 -10.63
C ALA A 137 23.30 7.75 -10.84
N ASN A 138 23.50 8.76 -9.98
CA ASN A 138 24.69 9.61 -10.02
C ASN A 138 25.92 8.85 -9.51
N ASP A 139 25.79 8.08 -8.44
CA ASP A 139 26.90 7.31 -7.86
C ASP A 139 27.44 6.24 -8.83
N PHE A 140 26.59 5.73 -9.73
CA PHE A 140 26.96 4.84 -10.83
C PHE A 140 27.34 5.57 -12.13
N ASP A 141 27.47 6.89 -12.13
CA ASP A 141 27.79 7.72 -13.31
C ASP A 141 26.85 7.50 -14.51
N LEU A 142 25.56 7.24 -14.26
CA LEU A 142 24.57 6.91 -15.30
C LEU A 142 23.90 8.13 -15.94
N LEU A 143 24.11 9.32 -15.37
CA LEU A 143 23.50 10.58 -15.79
C LEU A 143 24.57 11.64 -16.02
N GLU A 144 24.42 12.42 -17.09
CA GLU A 144 25.24 13.61 -17.27
C GLU A 144 24.90 14.68 -16.24
N GLU A 145 25.86 15.55 -15.91
CA GLU A 145 25.69 16.58 -14.87
C GLU A 145 24.48 17.49 -15.12
N GLU A 146 24.23 17.86 -16.37
CA GLU A 146 23.09 18.69 -16.76
C GLU A 146 21.75 17.96 -16.63
N GLU A 147 21.72 16.65 -16.88
CA GLU A 147 20.53 15.82 -16.69
C GLU A 147 20.22 15.66 -15.20
N SER A 148 21.25 15.39 -14.39
CA SER A 148 21.14 15.30 -12.93
C SER A 148 20.59 16.59 -12.34
N ARG A 149 21.12 17.76 -12.73
CA ARG A 149 20.60 19.07 -12.32
C ARG A 149 19.13 19.26 -12.69
N ARG A 150 18.70 18.79 -13.87
CA ARG A 150 17.31 18.88 -14.33
C ARG A 150 16.38 18.04 -13.46
N PHE A 151 16.73 16.78 -13.19
CA PHE A 151 15.95 15.92 -12.30
C PHE A 151 15.89 16.49 -10.88
N GLN A 152 17.01 16.96 -10.34
CA GLN A 152 17.07 17.61 -9.03
C GLN A 152 16.17 18.84 -8.94
N LYS A 153 16.13 19.67 -9.99
CA LYS A 153 15.24 20.84 -10.06
C LYS A 153 13.76 20.41 -10.07
N SER A 154 13.40 19.44 -10.91
CA SER A 154 12.03 18.92 -10.98
C SER A 154 11.57 18.31 -9.65
N LEU A 155 12.46 17.62 -8.92
CA LEU A 155 12.19 17.11 -7.58
C LEU A 155 11.99 18.21 -6.54
N LYS A 156 12.76 19.29 -6.62
CA LYS A 156 12.60 20.45 -5.71
C LYS A 156 11.28 21.17 -5.93
N ASP A 157 10.84 21.28 -7.17
CA ASP A 157 9.59 21.95 -7.53
C ASP A 157 8.33 21.18 -7.12
N ASP A 158 8.46 19.91 -6.69
CA ASP A 158 7.41 18.99 -6.20
C ASP A 158 6.18 18.81 -7.13
N LYS A 159 6.25 19.31 -8.35
CA LYS A 159 5.18 19.19 -9.35
C LYS A 159 5.38 17.91 -10.15
N ASN A 160 4.33 17.08 -10.19
CA ASN A 160 4.25 15.90 -11.05
C ASN A 160 5.36 14.84 -10.82
N LEU A 161 5.63 14.47 -9.57
CA LEU A 161 6.64 13.46 -9.22
C LEU A 161 6.49 12.13 -9.98
N VAL A 162 5.28 11.75 -10.39
CA VAL A 162 5.03 10.56 -11.23
C VAL A 162 5.70 10.69 -12.61
N HIS A 163 5.66 11.89 -13.22
CA HIS A 163 6.34 12.14 -14.49
C HIS A 163 7.87 12.13 -14.31
N VAL A 164 8.37 12.73 -13.23
CA VAL A 164 9.80 12.70 -12.89
C VAL A 164 10.30 11.26 -12.74
N ALA A 165 9.56 10.43 -12.01
CA ALA A 165 9.86 9.00 -11.85
C ALA A 165 9.83 8.26 -13.18
N HIS A 166 8.83 8.51 -14.02
CA HIS A 166 8.72 7.89 -15.35
C HIS A 166 9.92 8.23 -16.24
N ASP A 167 10.27 9.51 -16.33
CA ASP A 167 11.39 9.99 -17.16
C ASP A 167 12.73 9.44 -16.66
N LEU A 168 12.92 9.38 -15.34
CA LEU A 168 14.11 8.77 -14.74
C LEU A 168 14.22 7.28 -15.09
N ILE A 169 13.12 6.50 -14.99
CA ILE A 169 13.15 5.09 -15.39
C ILE A 169 13.48 4.94 -16.88
N GLN A 170 12.84 5.72 -17.75
CA GLN A 170 13.09 5.66 -19.19
C GLN A 170 14.58 5.88 -19.49
N LYS A 171 15.20 6.82 -18.78
CA LYS A 171 16.63 7.11 -18.89
C LYS A 171 17.52 5.99 -18.34
N LEU A 172 17.11 5.33 -17.25
CA LEU A 172 17.84 4.20 -16.64
C LEU A 172 17.52 2.85 -17.32
N SER A 173 16.50 2.80 -18.18
CA SER A 173 16.07 1.59 -18.89
C SER A 173 16.02 1.78 -20.42
N PRO A 174 17.05 2.37 -21.07
CA PRO A 174 17.03 2.58 -22.51
C PRO A 174 16.84 1.26 -23.25
N ARG A 175 15.94 1.28 -24.25
CA ARG A 175 15.78 0.16 -25.17
C ARG A 175 16.75 0.33 -26.34
N THR A 176 17.88 -0.36 -26.30
CA THR A 176 18.82 -0.42 -27.43
C THR A 176 18.73 -1.78 -28.10
N GLY A 177 17.98 -1.86 -29.20
CA GLY A 177 17.79 -3.11 -29.95
C GLY A 177 17.08 -4.19 -29.11
N ASN A 178 17.64 -5.41 -29.10
CA ASN A 178 17.07 -6.56 -28.39
C ASN A 178 17.57 -6.70 -26.93
N VAL A 179 18.44 -5.81 -26.44
CA VAL A 179 18.99 -5.85 -25.08
C VAL A 179 18.37 -4.73 -24.25
N ARG A 180 17.77 -5.09 -23.12
CA ARG A 180 17.26 -4.14 -22.13
C ARG A 180 18.36 -3.87 -21.10
N SER A 181 18.68 -2.61 -20.83
CA SER A 181 19.67 -2.28 -19.79
C SER A 181 19.18 -2.72 -18.40
N THR A 182 20.13 -3.00 -17.51
CA THR A 182 19.86 -3.33 -16.10
C THR A 182 20.06 -2.15 -15.16
N PHE A 183 20.45 -0.97 -15.64
CA PHE A 183 20.81 0.14 -14.76
C PHE A 183 19.72 0.55 -13.78
N PHE A 184 18.44 0.56 -14.21
CA PHE A 184 17.33 0.80 -13.29
C PHE A 184 17.22 -0.26 -12.19
N LYS A 185 17.43 -1.53 -12.56
CA LYS A 185 17.53 -2.63 -11.60
C LYS A 185 18.67 -2.35 -10.62
N ASP A 186 19.86 -2.05 -11.12
CA ASP A 186 21.06 -1.89 -10.29
C ASP A 186 20.89 -0.70 -9.31
N CYS A 187 20.29 0.41 -9.75
CA CYS A 187 19.90 1.53 -8.87
C CYS A 187 18.89 1.13 -7.79
N LEU A 188 17.86 0.35 -8.15
CA LEU A 188 16.87 -0.11 -7.17
C LEU A 188 17.47 -1.05 -6.13
N TYR A 189 18.37 -1.94 -6.55
CA TYR A 189 19.08 -2.82 -5.63
C TYR A 189 19.91 -1.99 -4.67
N GLU A 190 20.64 -0.98 -5.13
CA GLU A 190 21.40 -0.06 -4.26
C GLU A 190 20.48 0.64 -3.22
N VAL A 191 19.35 1.18 -3.68
CA VAL A 191 18.39 1.89 -2.80
C VAL A 191 17.84 1.00 -1.69
N PHE A 192 17.58 -0.27 -2.01
CA PHE A 192 17.01 -1.26 -1.10
C PHE A 192 18.03 -2.29 -0.60
N ASP A 193 19.32 -1.99 -0.73
CA ASP A 193 20.35 -2.88 -0.22
C ASP A 193 20.35 -2.87 1.30
N ASP A 194 20.72 -3.99 1.90
CA ASP A 194 20.89 -4.14 3.34
C ASP A 194 19.67 -3.69 4.19
N LEU A 195 18.45 -3.86 3.66
CA LEU A 195 17.22 -3.52 4.39
C LEU A 195 17.10 -4.27 5.72
N GLU A 196 17.64 -5.49 5.79
CA GLU A 196 17.65 -6.33 6.98
C GLU A 196 18.31 -5.62 8.18
N CYS A 197 19.53 -5.09 8.00
CA CYS A 197 20.25 -4.42 9.07
C CYS A 197 19.63 -3.08 9.48
N LYS A 198 18.73 -2.54 8.63
CA LYS A 198 18.05 -1.25 8.83
C LYS A 198 16.70 -1.39 9.55
N MET A 199 16.26 -2.62 9.85
CA MET A 199 15.01 -2.88 10.57
C MET A 199 15.13 -2.63 12.08
N GLU A 200 14.29 -1.75 12.62
CA GLU A 200 14.21 -1.47 14.05
C GLU A 200 13.27 -2.44 14.80
N ASN A 201 13.53 -2.65 16.10
CA ASN A 201 12.79 -3.61 16.94
C ASN A 201 11.27 -3.33 16.98
N ALA A 202 10.87 -2.06 17.12
CA ALA A 202 9.46 -1.68 17.15
C ALA A 202 8.74 -2.04 15.84
N GLY A 203 9.44 -1.86 14.71
CA GLY A 203 8.98 -2.26 13.40
C GLY A 203 8.86 -3.78 13.22
N LYS A 204 9.85 -4.53 13.70
CA LYS A 204 9.81 -6.00 13.70
C LYS A 204 8.60 -6.55 14.46
N HIS A 205 8.21 -5.92 15.57
CA HIS A 205 6.97 -6.30 16.29
C HIS A 205 5.71 -6.13 15.43
N LEU A 206 5.63 -5.06 14.64
CA LEU A 206 4.51 -4.86 13.72
C LEU A 206 4.48 -5.95 12.63
N LEU A 207 5.63 -6.26 12.04
CA LEU A 207 5.74 -7.34 11.03
C LEU A 207 5.41 -8.72 11.61
N ARG A 208 5.77 -8.99 12.87
CA ARG A 208 5.37 -10.21 13.59
C ARG A 208 3.85 -10.39 13.60
N SER A 209 3.11 -9.35 13.95
CA SER A 209 1.65 -9.40 14.00
C SER A 209 1.02 -9.55 12.61
N VAL A 210 1.63 -8.98 11.57
CA VAL A 210 1.21 -9.22 10.18
C VAL A 210 1.44 -10.69 9.80
N LEU A 211 2.63 -11.23 10.07
CA LEU A 211 2.98 -12.62 9.78
C LEU A 211 2.06 -13.61 10.51
N GLN A 212 1.77 -13.37 11.79
CA GLN A 212 0.83 -14.17 12.59
C GLN A 212 -0.57 -14.27 11.95
N LEU A 213 -1.08 -13.14 11.43
CA LEU A 213 -2.37 -13.11 10.72
C LEU A 213 -2.29 -13.85 9.38
N MET A 214 -1.17 -13.75 8.66
CA MET A 214 -0.95 -14.51 7.42
C MET A 214 -0.93 -16.02 7.66
N GLU A 215 -0.23 -16.46 8.70
CA GLU A 215 -0.19 -17.86 9.13
C GLU A 215 -1.58 -18.37 9.54
N SER A 216 -2.44 -17.47 10.01
CA SER A 216 -3.86 -17.74 10.32
C SER A 216 -4.80 -17.61 9.10
N GLY A 217 -4.27 -17.29 7.91
CA GLY A 217 -5.01 -17.31 6.65
C GLY A 217 -5.38 -15.94 6.07
N ALA A 218 -4.92 -14.83 6.65
CA ALA A 218 -5.08 -13.51 6.05
C ALA A 218 -4.26 -13.38 4.77
N LEU A 219 -4.83 -12.74 3.75
CA LEU A 219 -4.09 -12.36 2.54
C LEU A 219 -3.39 -11.02 2.76
N VAL A 220 -2.26 -10.80 2.09
CA VAL A 220 -1.51 -9.54 2.18
C VAL A 220 -1.17 -9.03 0.80
N LEU A 221 -1.43 -7.74 0.59
CA LEU A 221 -0.98 -7.00 -0.57
C LEU A 221 -0.36 -5.67 -0.15
N THR A 222 0.47 -5.13 -1.03
CA THR A 222 1.17 -3.87 -0.82
C THR A 222 1.32 -3.09 -2.11
N THR A 223 1.43 -1.77 -2.00
CA THR A 223 1.88 -0.89 -3.09
C THR A 223 3.36 -0.55 -2.96
N ASN A 224 4.06 -1.06 -1.94
CA ASN A 224 5.47 -0.74 -1.70
C ASN A 224 6.37 -1.63 -2.58
N PHE A 225 7.55 -1.12 -2.92
CA PHE A 225 8.56 -1.85 -3.70
C PHE A 225 9.47 -2.73 -2.85
N ASP A 226 9.60 -2.42 -1.55
CA ASP A 226 10.40 -3.20 -0.61
C ASP A 226 9.77 -4.57 -0.31
N ASN A 227 10.56 -5.49 0.24
CA ASN A 227 10.14 -6.83 0.66
C ASN A 227 10.42 -7.05 2.17
N LEU A 228 10.26 -5.99 2.99
CA LEU A 228 10.62 -6.02 4.42
C LEU A 228 9.87 -7.13 5.19
N LEU A 229 8.61 -7.38 4.85
CA LEU A 229 7.81 -8.43 5.47
C LEU A 229 8.38 -9.82 5.16
N GLU A 230 8.81 -10.04 3.92
CA GLU A 230 9.40 -11.30 3.47
C GLU A 230 10.79 -11.53 4.03
N ILE A 231 11.65 -10.49 4.08
CA ILE A 231 12.94 -10.56 4.77
C ILE A 231 12.73 -10.93 6.24
N TYR A 232 11.81 -10.23 6.93
CA TYR A 232 11.52 -10.50 8.33
C TYR A 232 11.03 -11.94 8.54
N ALA A 233 10.08 -12.40 7.71
CA ALA A 233 9.54 -13.75 7.80
C ALA A 233 10.61 -14.82 7.58
N ALA A 234 11.53 -14.62 6.63
CA ALA A 234 12.65 -15.53 6.40
C ALA A 234 13.50 -15.73 7.66
N HIS A 235 13.75 -14.66 8.43
CA HIS A 235 14.46 -14.76 9.73
C HIS A 235 13.65 -15.46 10.82
N GLN A 236 12.32 -15.47 10.72
CA GLN A 236 11.46 -16.27 11.60
C GLN A 236 11.32 -17.72 11.12
N GLY A 237 12.01 -18.12 10.04
CA GLY A 237 11.91 -19.46 9.45
C GLY A 237 10.68 -19.66 8.56
N SER A 238 9.94 -18.60 8.24
CA SER A 238 8.76 -18.64 7.38
C SER A 238 9.10 -18.06 6.01
N LYS A 239 8.98 -18.87 4.96
CA LYS A 239 9.29 -18.42 3.59
C LYS A 239 8.05 -17.82 2.95
N LEU A 240 8.00 -16.49 2.87
CA LEU A 240 7.01 -15.80 2.06
C LEU A 240 7.46 -15.70 0.60
N GLU A 241 6.51 -15.69 -0.32
CA GLU A 241 6.79 -15.40 -1.72
C GLU A 241 6.21 -14.06 -2.14
N SER A 242 7.06 -13.23 -2.76
CA SER A 242 6.64 -11.99 -3.41
C SER A 242 6.01 -12.30 -4.77
N LEU A 243 4.81 -11.79 -4.98
CA LEU A 243 4.08 -11.82 -6.24
C LEU A 243 3.99 -10.42 -6.80
N ASP A 244 3.96 -10.30 -8.12
CA ASP A 244 3.57 -9.08 -8.80
C ASP A 244 2.50 -9.41 -9.84
N LEU A 245 1.92 -8.36 -10.43
CA LEU A 245 0.82 -8.51 -11.38
C LEU A 245 1.26 -9.07 -12.75
N THR A 246 2.56 -9.36 -12.96
CA THR A 246 3.04 -9.93 -14.23
C THR A 246 2.82 -11.44 -14.33
N ASP A 247 2.70 -12.15 -13.20
CA ASP A 247 2.40 -13.58 -13.15
C ASP A 247 0.90 -13.80 -12.87
N GLU A 248 0.09 -13.70 -13.93
CA GLU A 248 -1.38 -13.81 -13.86
C GLU A 248 -1.85 -15.09 -13.16
N LYS A 249 -1.16 -16.22 -13.39
CA LYS A 249 -1.52 -17.50 -12.80
C LYS A 249 -1.35 -17.47 -11.28
N LYS A 250 -0.18 -17.01 -10.80
CA LYS A 250 0.06 -16.92 -9.35
C LYS A 250 -0.88 -15.92 -8.68
N VAL A 251 -1.20 -14.82 -9.35
CA VAL A 251 -2.16 -13.82 -8.85
C VAL A 251 -3.56 -14.44 -8.71
N LEU A 252 -4.02 -15.22 -9.69
CA LEU A 252 -5.30 -15.93 -9.61
C LEU A 252 -5.32 -16.95 -8.46
N GLU A 253 -4.27 -17.76 -8.32
CA GLU A 253 -4.15 -18.73 -7.23
C GLU A 253 -4.15 -18.05 -5.85
N TRP A 254 -3.47 -16.90 -5.74
CA TRP A 254 -3.47 -16.08 -4.53
C TRP A 254 -4.84 -15.49 -4.22
N ALA A 255 -5.51 -14.88 -5.20
CA ALA A 255 -6.85 -14.29 -5.01
C ALA A 255 -7.90 -15.35 -4.63
N GLN A 256 -7.73 -16.58 -5.11
CA GLN A 256 -8.59 -17.72 -4.77
C GLN A 256 -8.25 -18.35 -3.40
N GLY A 257 -7.23 -17.86 -2.70
CA GLY A 257 -6.78 -18.41 -1.42
C GLY A 257 -6.06 -19.76 -1.54
N LYS A 258 -5.68 -20.19 -2.75
CA LYS A 258 -4.92 -21.43 -2.99
C LYS A 258 -3.43 -21.28 -2.71
N ARG A 259 -3.00 -20.04 -2.46
CA ARG A 259 -1.60 -19.66 -2.26
C ARG A 259 -1.45 -18.91 -0.96
N SER A 260 -1.17 -19.65 0.11
CA SER A 260 -0.87 -19.06 1.42
C SER A 260 0.52 -18.44 1.43
N LEU A 261 0.81 -17.62 2.45
CA LEU A 261 2.14 -17.08 2.72
C LEU A 261 2.78 -16.39 1.50
N SER A 262 1.99 -15.59 0.78
CA SER A 262 2.46 -14.79 -0.36
C SER A 262 1.99 -13.35 -0.23
N VAL A 263 2.84 -12.42 -0.68
CA VAL A 263 2.59 -10.97 -0.65
C VAL A 263 2.39 -10.49 -2.09
N LEU A 264 1.25 -9.88 -2.40
CA LEU A 264 1.02 -9.29 -3.72
C LEU A 264 1.50 -7.83 -3.76
N HIS A 265 2.52 -7.55 -4.57
CA HIS A 265 3.04 -6.21 -4.84
C HIS A 265 2.37 -5.62 -6.08
N ILE A 266 1.44 -4.70 -5.88
CA ILE A 266 0.69 -4.06 -6.97
C ILE A 266 1.62 -3.25 -7.88
N HIS A 267 2.61 -2.55 -7.34
CA HIS A 267 3.60 -1.79 -8.12
C HIS A 267 4.85 -2.60 -8.49
N GLY A 268 4.87 -3.91 -8.19
CA GLY A 268 6.04 -4.77 -8.31
C GLY A 268 6.98 -4.66 -7.10
N VAL A 269 7.99 -5.53 -7.08
CA VAL A 269 8.96 -5.67 -5.99
C VAL A 269 10.38 -5.45 -6.53
N TYR A 270 11.27 -4.82 -5.76
CA TYR A 270 12.62 -4.46 -6.23
C TYR A 270 13.48 -5.68 -6.62
N THR A 271 13.21 -6.84 -6.02
CA THR A 271 13.87 -8.11 -6.37
C THR A 271 13.43 -8.67 -7.73
N ASN A 272 12.30 -8.18 -8.28
CA ASN A 272 11.87 -8.41 -9.66
C ASN A 272 11.62 -7.07 -10.39
N PRO A 273 12.68 -6.36 -10.79
CA PRO A 273 12.58 -5.02 -11.37
C PRO A 273 11.86 -5.01 -12.74
N SER A 274 11.78 -6.16 -13.40
CA SER A 274 11.05 -6.30 -14.67
C SER A 274 9.54 -6.11 -14.51
N GLY A 275 9.00 -6.39 -13.32
CA GLY A 275 7.59 -6.24 -12.96
C GLY A 275 7.23 -4.89 -12.33
N ILE A 276 8.19 -3.96 -12.18
CA ILE A 276 7.93 -2.67 -11.55
C ILE A 276 7.14 -1.73 -12.45
N VAL A 277 6.13 -1.09 -11.87
CA VAL A 277 5.27 -0.12 -12.55
C VAL A 277 5.14 1.15 -11.71
N LEU A 278 5.71 2.26 -12.19
CA LEU A 278 5.57 3.59 -11.55
C LEU A 278 4.53 4.50 -12.23
N HIS A 279 3.92 4.05 -13.32
CA HIS A 279 2.95 4.83 -14.10
C HIS A 279 1.70 4.01 -14.40
N PRO A 280 0.47 4.58 -14.31
CA PRO A 280 -0.77 3.85 -14.56
C PRO A 280 -0.82 3.09 -15.90
N ALA A 281 -0.18 3.63 -16.95
CA ALA A 281 -0.06 2.98 -18.25
C ALA A 281 0.62 1.60 -18.21
N GLY A 282 1.48 1.32 -17.23
CA GLY A 282 2.11 0.00 -17.08
C GLY A 282 1.14 -1.11 -16.66
N TYR A 283 -0.08 -0.75 -16.23
CA TYR A 283 -1.12 -1.70 -15.83
C TYR A 283 -2.01 -2.17 -16.97
N GLN A 284 -1.87 -1.65 -18.19
CA GLN A 284 -2.85 -1.90 -19.26
C GLN A 284 -3.08 -3.38 -19.56
N ASN A 285 -2.05 -4.22 -19.47
CA ASN A 285 -2.21 -5.65 -19.72
C ASN A 285 -3.03 -6.32 -18.62
N VAL A 286 -2.72 -6.01 -17.35
CA VAL A 286 -3.41 -6.57 -16.17
C VAL A 286 -4.86 -6.10 -16.13
N LEU A 287 -5.10 -4.80 -16.33
CA LEU A 287 -6.44 -4.22 -16.33
C LEU A 287 -7.32 -4.73 -17.49
N ARG A 288 -6.72 -5.30 -18.54
CA ARG A 288 -7.43 -5.95 -19.65
C ARG A 288 -7.71 -7.43 -19.39
N ASN A 289 -7.00 -8.07 -18.46
CA ASN A 289 -7.27 -9.45 -18.10
C ASN A 289 -8.53 -9.52 -17.21
N THR A 290 -9.66 -9.83 -17.84
CA THR A 290 -10.96 -9.86 -17.17
C THR A 290 -11.05 -10.91 -16.07
N GLU A 291 -10.31 -12.01 -16.17
CA GLU A 291 -10.34 -13.07 -15.16
C GLU A 291 -9.60 -12.64 -13.90
N VAL A 292 -8.36 -12.14 -14.05
CA VAL A 292 -7.56 -11.61 -12.94
C VAL A 292 -8.30 -10.46 -12.26
N MET A 293 -8.81 -9.51 -13.04
CA MET A 293 -9.55 -8.37 -12.51
C MET A 293 -10.79 -8.82 -11.71
N ARG A 294 -11.55 -9.79 -12.22
CA ARG A 294 -12.74 -10.30 -11.53
C ARG A 294 -12.38 -10.94 -10.19
N GLU A 295 -11.37 -11.79 -10.12
CA GLU A 295 -10.98 -12.44 -8.86
C GLU A 295 -10.39 -11.44 -7.86
N ILE A 296 -9.59 -10.46 -8.32
CA ILE A 296 -9.08 -9.38 -7.47
C ILE A 296 -10.23 -8.54 -6.90
N GLN A 297 -11.18 -8.12 -7.74
CA GLN A 297 -12.32 -7.29 -7.33
C GLN A 297 -13.23 -8.05 -6.35
N LYS A 298 -13.45 -9.35 -6.58
CA LYS A 298 -14.21 -10.22 -5.68
C LYS A 298 -13.64 -10.24 -4.26
N LEU A 299 -12.32 -10.07 -4.08
CA LEU A 299 -11.75 -9.96 -2.73
C LEU A 299 -12.35 -8.78 -1.97
N TYR A 300 -12.55 -7.63 -2.61
CA TYR A 300 -13.12 -6.45 -1.96
C TYR A 300 -14.59 -6.66 -1.60
N GLU A 301 -15.32 -7.46 -2.37
CA GLU A 301 -16.72 -7.80 -2.10
C GLU A 301 -16.90 -8.86 -1.01
N THR A 302 -15.88 -9.70 -0.78
CA THR A 302 -16.00 -10.91 0.07
C THR A 302 -15.10 -10.93 1.30
N LYS A 303 -14.09 -10.05 1.37
CA LYS A 303 -13.16 -9.94 2.50
C LYS A 303 -13.07 -8.52 3.03
N SER A 304 -12.87 -8.40 4.34
CA SER A 304 -12.66 -7.11 5.00
C SER A 304 -11.22 -6.66 4.80
N PHE A 305 -11.02 -5.62 4.00
CA PHE A 305 -9.72 -4.97 3.86
C PHE A 305 -9.34 -4.19 5.12
N VAL A 306 -8.09 -4.37 5.57
CA VAL A 306 -7.50 -3.65 6.71
C VAL A 306 -6.27 -2.88 6.21
N PHE A 307 -6.40 -1.57 6.11
CA PHE A 307 -5.37 -0.66 5.63
C PHE A 307 -4.44 -0.24 6.77
N LEU A 308 -3.14 -0.56 6.64
CA LEU A 308 -2.09 -0.31 7.61
C LEU A 308 -1.02 0.60 6.99
N GLY A 309 -0.81 1.79 7.55
CA GLY A 309 0.18 2.73 7.02
C GLY A 309 -0.16 3.27 5.62
N CYS A 310 -1.44 3.21 5.22
CA CYS A 310 -1.93 3.56 3.88
C CYS A 310 -2.34 5.03 3.74
N GLY A 311 -1.50 5.97 4.19
CA GLY A 311 -1.84 7.40 4.19
C GLY A 311 -2.12 7.96 2.78
N ARG A 312 -1.43 7.44 1.75
CA ARG A 312 -1.63 7.82 0.34
C ARG A 312 -2.03 6.66 -0.57
N THR A 313 -1.98 5.42 -0.10
CA THR A 313 -2.33 4.23 -0.91
C THR A 313 -3.76 4.29 -1.43
N VAL A 314 -4.69 4.86 -0.66
CA VAL A 314 -6.08 5.03 -1.10
C VAL A 314 -6.27 6.10 -2.17
N ASP A 315 -5.28 6.96 -2.39
CA ASP A 315 -5.25 7.96 -3.47
C ASP A 315 -4.57 7.40 -4.73
N ASP A 316 -3.96 6.21 -4.66
CA ASP A 316 -3.35 5.56 -5.81
C ASP A 316 -4.42 5.16 -6.83
N THR A 317 -4.26 5.63 -8.07
CA THR A 317 -5.24 5.44 -9.14
C THR A 317 -5.37 3.98 -9.55
N THR A 318 -4.28 3.21 -9.50
CA THR A 318 -4.32 1.79 -9.84
C THR A 318 -5.04 1.02 -8.74
N PHE A 319 -4.72 1.29 -7.48
CA PHE A 319 -5.42 0.70 -6.35
C PHE A 319 -6.92 1.03 -6.38
N GLN A 320 -7.27 2.29 -6.68
CA GLN A 320 -8.66 2.71 -6.88
C GLN A 320 -9.34 1.91 -7.99
N ALA A 321 -8.71 1.78 -9.16
CA ALA A 321 -9.26 1.02 -10.28
C ALA A 321 -9.40 -0.48 -9.98
N LEU A 322 -8.45 -1.06 -9.23
CA LEU A 322 -8.47 -2.48 -8.87
C LEU A 322 -9.56 -2.81 -7.83
N PHE A 323 -9.79 -1.92 -6.85
CA PHE A 323 -10.59 -2.26 -5.68
C PHE A 323 -11.74 -1.28 -5.37
N LEU A 324 -11.53 0.03 -5.47
CA LEU A 324 -12.49 1.03 -4.97
C LEU A 324 -13.55 1.44 -6.01
N GLU A 325 -13.15 1.64 -7.27
CA GLU A 325 -14.05 2.07 -8.35
C GLU A 325 -14.81 0.91 -9.01
N ALA A 326 -14.28 -0.31 -8.85
CA ALA A 326 -14.83 -1.52 -9.44
C ALA A 326 -16.17 -1.95 -8.79
N VAL A 327 -16.38 -1.59 -7.53
CA VAL A 327 -17.49 -2.05 -6.72
C VAL A 327 -18.70 -1.15 -6.94
N LYS A 328 -19.49 -1.49 -7.96
CA LYS A 328 -20.69 -0.73 -8.38
C LYS A 328 -21.84 -0.77 -7.36
N HIS A 329 -21.84 -1.76 -6.48
CA HIS A 329 -22.82 -1.90 -5.40
C HIS A 329 -22.09 -1.74 -4.07
N LYS A 330 -22.51 -0.78 -3.23
CA LYS A 330 -21.99 -0.66 -1.87
C LYS A 330 -22.24 -1.99 -1.16
N SER A 331 -21.21 -2.82 -1.04
CA SER A 331 -21.33 -4.06 -0.28
C SER A 331 -21.57 -3.67 1.19
N ASP A 332 -22.37 -4.44 1.91
CA ASP A 332 -22.53 -4.27 3.37
C ASP A 332 -21.25 -4.65 4.15
N LEU A 333 -20.19 -5.09 3.44
CA LEU A 333 -18.94 -5.50 4.05
C LEU A 333 -18.13 -4.29 4.50
N GLU A 334 -17.77 -4.30 5.78
CA GLU A 334 -16.98 -3.24 6.38
C GLU A 334 -15.50 -3.41 6.07
N HIS A 335 -14.87 -2.33 5.58
CA HIS A 335 -13.43 -2.19 5.48
C HIS A 335 -12.90 -1.28 6.59
N PHE A 336 -11.61 -1.35 6.89
CA PHE A 336 -11.03 -0.69 8.04
C PHE A 336 -9.71 -0.02 7.70
N MET A 337 -9.48 1.19 8.19
CA MET A 337 -8.20 1.87 8.05
C MET A 337 -7.68 2.29 9.42
N LEU A 338 -6.48 1.83 9.76
CA LEU A 338 -5.81 2.21 11.00
C LEU A 338 -4.97 3.46 10.76
N VAL A 339 -5.28 4.54 11.47
CA VAL A 339 -4.58 5.83 11.33
C VAL A 339 -4.19 6.42 12.68
N ARG A 340 -3.18 7.30 12.64
CA ARG A 340 -2.83 8.15 13.78
C ARG A 340 -3.88 9.24 13.93
N ARG A 341 -4.20 9.62 15.16
CA ARG A 341 -5.06 10.77 15.44
C ARG A 341 -4.22 11.94 15.96
N GLU A 342 -3.67 12.70 15.02
CA GLU A 342 -2.96 13.95 15.35
C GLU A 342 -3.94 15.11 15.46
N ASP A 343 -4.49 15.53 14.33
CA ASP A 343 -5.42 16.64 14.24
C ASP A 343 -6.86 16.14 14.19
N VAL A 344 -7.71 16.68 15.06
CA VAL A 344 -9.12 16.27 15.18
C VAL A 344 -9.92 16.62 13.92
N GLY A 345 -9.62 17.75 13.28
CA GLY A 345 -10.27 18.20 12.06
C GLY A 345 -9.92 17.33 10.86
N GLU A 346 -8.63 17.09 10.62
CA GLU A 346 -8.14 16.22 9.54
C GLU A 346 -8.60 14.77 9.74
N PHE A 347 -8.56 14.25 10.97
CA PHE A 347 -9.09 12.92 11.28
C PHE A 347 -10.59 12.82 10.96
N LYS A 348 -11.38 13.85 11.30
CA LYS A 348 -12.82 13.88 11.00
C LYS A 348 -13.06 13.91 9.49
N LYS A 349 -12.37 14.78 8.75
CA LYS A 349 -12.47 14.86 7.28
C LYS A 349 -12.11 13.52 6.62
N LEU A 350 -11.00 12.90 7.03
CA LEU A 350 -10.57 11.61 6.51
C LEU A 350 -11.63 10.54 6.78
N ARG A 351 -12.15 10.48 8.01
CA ARG A 351 -13.20 9.53 8.38
C ARG A 351 -14.46 9.69 7.55
N ASP A 352 -14.93 10.92 7.34
CA ASP A 352 -16.14 11.19 6.58
C ASP A 352 -15.93 10.79 5.10
N ASN A 353 -14.79 11.17 4.49
CA ASN A 353 -14.43 10.81 3.11
C ASN A 353 -14.29 9.29 2.89
N MET A 354 -13.74 8.56 3.86
CA MET A 354 -13.52 7.12 3.75
C MET A 354 -14.79 6.33 4.04
N LEU A 355 -15.69 6.85 4.87
CA LEU A 355 -16.97 6.20 5.16
C LEU A 355 -17.85 6.14 3.92
N ASP A 356 -17.81 7.15 3.04
CA ASP A 356 -18.51 7.12 1.74
C ASP A 356 -18.05 5.97 0.84
N LYS A 357 -16.79 5.52 1.03
CA LYS A 357 -16.16 4.37 0.37
C LYS A 357 -16.35 3.05 1.14
N GLY A 358 -17.13 3.02 2.22
CA GLY A 358 -17.33 1.82 3.06
C GLY A 358 -16.16 1.50 4.00
N ILE A 359 -15.23 2.44 4.19
CA ILE A 359 -14.02 2.25 5.01
C ILE A 359 -14.17 2.97 6.35
N LYS A 360 -14.17 2.20 7.44
CA LYS A 360 -14.17 2.72 8.81
C LYS A 360 -12.76 3.11 9.24
N VAL A 361 -12.55 4.39 9.49
CA VAL A 361 -11.27 4.92 10.01
C VAL A 361 -11.21 4.74 11.53
N ILE A 362 -10.18 4.05 12.00
CA ILE A 362 -9.92 3.72 13.41
C ILE A 362 -8.61 4.35 13.83
N SER A 363 -8.64 5.09 14.95
CA SER A 363 -7.41 5.62 15.56
C SER A 363 -6.73 4.54 16.39
N TYR A 364 -5.48 4.21 16.06
CA TYR A 364 -4.66 3.33 16.89
C TYR A 364 -3.99 4.06 18.06
N GLY A 365 -3.78 5.37 17.93
CA GLY A 365 -3.05 6.18 18.90
C GLY A 365 -2.82 7.60 18.40
N ASN A 366 -1.97 8.33 19.11
CA ASN A 366 -1.57 9.70 18.77
C ASN A 366 -0.16 9.74 18.18
N GLU A 367 0.66 8.70 18.39
CA GLU A 367 2.03 8.60 17.89
C GLU A 367 2.21 7.38 16.97
N TYR A 368 3.18 7.42 16.06
CA TYR A 368 3.48 6.28 15.19
C TYR A 368 3.93 5.04 15.98
N SER A 369 4.58 5.24 17.12
CA SER A 369 5.00 4.17 18.03
C SER A 369 3.83 3.43 18.69
N ASP A 370 2.61 3.95 18.63
CA ASP A 370 1.42 3.29 19.19
C ASP A 370 0.89 2.16 18.29
N LEU A 371 1.22 2.19 16.99
CA LEU A 371 0.68 1.23 16.02
C LEU A 371 1.10 -0.22 16.31
N PRO A 372 2.38 -0.55 16.58
CA PRO A 372 2.79 -1.93 16.85
C PRO A 372 2.03 -2.57 18.01
N GLU A 373 1.91 -1.88 19.15
CA GLU A 373 1.20 -2.40 20.33
C GLU A 373 -0.32 -2.55 20.06
N TYR A 374 -0.93 -1.54 19.43
CA TYR A 374 -2.35 -1.60 19.08
C TYR A 374 -2.65 -2.78 18.14
N PHE A 375 -1.81 -2.96 17.12
CA PHE A 375 -2.00 -3.98 16.10
C PHE A 375 -1.70 -5.39 16.61
N GLU A 376 -0.70 -5.55 17.49
CA GLU A 376 -0.42 -6.82 18.16
C GLU A 376 -1.62 -7.30 18.97
N ARG A 377 -2.21 -6.43 19.79
CA ARG A 377 -3.43 -6.76 20.52
C ARG A 377 -4.57 -7.17 19.60
N LEU A 378 -4.72 -6.48 18.46
CA LEU A 378 -5.74 -6.81 17.47
C LEU A 378 -5.50 -8.19 16.85
N ALA A 379 -4.26 -8.47 16.42
CA ALA A 379 -3.88 -9.74 15.83
C ALA A 379 -4.12 -10.90 16.81
N ASN A 380 -3.72 -10.74 18.08
CA ASN A 380 -3.95 -11.74 19.12
C ASN A 380 -5.43 -12.04 19.35
N GLU A 381 -6.30 -11.03 19.38
CA GLU A 381 -7.75 -11.23 19.53
C GLU A 381 -8.34 -12.00 18.33
N ILE A 382 -7.90 -11.70 17.11
CA ILE A 382 -8.35 -12.38 15.89
C ILE A 382 -7.88 -13.84 15.89
N CYS A 383 -6.59 -14.09 16.11
CA CYS A 383 -6.01 -15.44 16.09
C CYS A 383 -6.52 -16.33 17.22
N ASN A 384 -6.71 -15.78 18.44
CA ASN A 384 -7.27 -16.55 19.56
C ASN A 384 -8.69 -17.04 19.27
N ARG A 385 -9.47 -16.28 18.50
CA ARG A 385 -10.82 -16.71 18.08
C ARG A 385 -10.76 -17.85 17.08
N ASP A 386 -9.85 -17.79 16.10
CA ASP A 386 -9.68 -18.85 15.12
C ASP A 386 -9.32 -20.19 15.81
N ALA A 387 -8.50 -20.15 16.86
CA ALA A 387 -8.18 -21.34 17.67
C ALA A 387 -9.42 -21.89 18.41
N VAL A 388 -10.26 -21.03 19.00
CA VAL A 388 -11.48 -21.45 19.70
C VAL A 388 -12.53 -22.03 18.75
N THR A 389 -12.70 -21.45 17.55
CA THR A 389 -13.66 -21.96 16.56
C THR A 389 -13.23 -23.29 15.94
N ASN A 390 -11.90 -23.50 15.80
CA ASN A 390 -11.35 -24.74 15.23
C ASN A 390 -11.17 -25.85 16.29
N GLY A 391 -11.13 -25.52 17.58
CA GLY A 391 -10.93 -26.46 18.69
C GLY A 391 -12.20 -27.18 19.20
N TRP A 392 -13.39 -26.86 18.66
CA TRP A 392 -14.66 -27.49 19.04
C TRP A 392 -15.20 -28.54 18.03
N GLY A 393 -14.32 -29.08 17.18
CA GLY A 393 -14.61 -30.35 16.51
C GLY A 393 -14.75 -31.46 17.57
N SER A 394 -15.97 -31.93 17.79
CA SER A 394 -16.28 -33.03 18.71
C SER A 394 -15.39 -34.24 18.42
N PRO A 395 -14.89 -34.97 19.44
CA PRO A 395 -14.36 -36.29 19.22
C PRO A 395 -15.54 -37.18 18.83
N SER A 396 -15.56 -37.65 17.59
CA SER A 396 -16.35 -38.81 17.21
C SER A 396 -16.01 -39.95 18.17
N GLN A 397 -16.97 -40.33 19.00
CA GLN A 397 -16.91 -41.55 19.78
C GLN A 397 -16.88 -42.72 18.79
N GLU A 398 -15.70 -43.32 18.63
CA GLU A 398 -15.61 -44.70 18.14
C GLU A 398 -16.15 -45.60 19.26
N GLU A 399 -17.35 -46.14 19.04
CA GLU A 399 -17.87 -47.26 19.81
C GLU A 399 -16.95 -48.47 19.59
N GLN A 400 -16.11 -48.77 20.58
CA GLN A 400 -15.46 -50.07 20.71
C GLN A 400 -16.52 -51.09 21.15
N GLU A 401 -17.02 -51.89 20.21
CA GLU A 401 -17.70 -53.14 20.53
C GLU A 401 -16.72 -54.12 21.19
N THR A 402 -16.84 -54.25 22.50
CA THR A 402 -16.23 -55.32 23.29
C THR A 402 -16.86 -56.66 22.94
N GLN A 403 -16.14 -57.51 22.19
CA GLN A 403 -16.46 -58.93 22.06
C GLN A 403 -15.62 -59.73 23.08
N ASN A 404 -16.25 -60.07 24.21
CA ASN A 404 -15.79 -61.13 25.10
C ASN A 404 -16.40 -62.46 24.64
N GLY A 405 -15.58 -63.46 24.31
CA GLY A 405 -16.09 -64.79 23.97
C GLY A 405 -15.06 -65.85 23.59
N PHE A 406 -14.44 -66.45 24.61
CA PHE A 406 -13.93 -67.83 24.67
C PHE A 406 -12.86 -68.33 23.66
N HIS A 407 -11.65 -68.54 24.20
CA HIS A 407 -10.70 -69.53 23.71
C HIS A 407 -11.18 -70.95 24.01
N SER A 408 -11.13 -71.84 23.00
CA SER A 408 -10.92 -73.28 23.21
C SER A 408 -9.88 -73.78 22.20
N GLN A 409 -8.71 -74.16 22.71
CA GLN A 409 -7.68 -74.90 21.99
C GLN A 409 -8.11 -76.37 21.78
N LYS A 410 -7.91 -76.88 20.57
CA LYS A 410 -7.60 -78.28 20.16
C LYS A 410 -7.92 -78.37 18.65
N SER A 411 -7.23 -79.06 17.78
CA SER A 411 -5.90 -79.69 17.66
C SER A 411 -5.84 -80.21 16.23
N LEU A 412 -4.64 -80.49 15.72
CA LEU A 412 -4.31 -81.49 14.69
C LEU A 412 -4.67 -81.19 13.21
N LEU A 413 -3.61 -81.28 12.38
CA LEU A 413 -3.51 -81.98 11.08
C LEU A 413 -4.29 -81.34 9.91
N GLN A 414 -3.88 -81.38 8.64
CA GLN A 414 -2.70 -81.78 7.89
C GLN A 414 -3.08 -81.42 6.44
N ASP A 415 -2.13 -80.96 5.63
CA ASP A 415 -2.02 -81.31 4.20
C ASP A 415 -2.97 -80.79 3.08
N TYR A 416 -2.26 -80.51 1.96
CA TYR A 416 -2.57 -80.60 0.51
C TYR A 416 -3.37 -79.53 -0.27
N SER A 417 -2.61 -78.89 -1.18
CA SER A 417 -2.85 -78.60 -2.61
C SER A 417 -4.21 -78.07 -3.10
N SER A 418 -4.19 -76.91 -3.78
CA SER A 418 -3.99 -76.80 -5.25
C SER A 418 -3.74 -75.35 -5.64
#